data_AF-A0A7S4PI08-F1
#
_entry.id   AF-A0A7S4PI08-F1
#
_cell.length_a   1.000
_cell.length_b   1.000
_cell.length_c   1.000
_cell.angle_alpha   90.00
_cell.angle_beta   90.00
_cell.angle_gamma   90.00
#
_symmetry.space_group_name_H-M   'P 1'
#
loop_
_entity.id
_entity.type
_entity.pdbx_description
1 polymer ?
#
loop_
_entity_poly.entity_id
_entity_poly.type
_entity_poly.pdbx_seq_one_letter_code
_entity_poly.pdbx_strand_id
1 'polypeptide(L)'
;KNASDQELQIKEKDAQAKQKMSEIKLNMQEATQKRSEAEELSQKLKVSEAEMQEKRAKVESELAECQPVLEAAKLAVGNIKKDNLNEIRSFKLPPESIRDVLEGVLRLMNNQDTSWVSIKRFISQPSVIQEILNFDARQITRDVRESVL
;
A
#
# COMPACT_ATOMS: atom_id res chain seq x y z
N LYS A 1 -70.28 24.59 -41.27
CA LYS A 1 -69.60 23.31 -40.96
C LYS A 1 -68.25 23.50 -40.23
N ASN A 2 -67.65 24.69 -40.21
CA ASN A 2 -66.27 24.87 -39.70
C ASN A 2 -66.10 24.96 -38.17
N ALA A 3 -67.12 25.37 -37.41
CA ALA A 3 -66.98 25.56 -35.95
C ALA A 3 -66.74 24.25 -35.19
N SER A 4 -67.41 23.16 -35.59
CA SER A 4 -67.26 21.86 -34.94
C SER A 4 -65.89 21.21 -35.19
N ASP A 5 -65.31 21.39 -36.38
CA ASP A 5 -63.97 20.90 -36.70
C ASP A 5 -62.89 21.69 -35.95
N GLN A 6 -63.09 23.00 -35.76
CA GLN A 6 -62.17 23.83 -34.98
C GLN A 6 -62.19 23.47 -33.49
N GLU A 7 -63.36 23.19 -32.90
CA GLU A 7 -63.46 22.74 -31.50
C GLU A 7 -62.77 21.39 -31.26
N LEU A 8 -62.89 20.45 -32.22
CA LEU A 8 -62.20 19.16 -32.16
C LEU A 8 -60.67 19.33 -32.25
N GLN A 9 -60.19 20.17 -33.16
CA GLN A 9 -58.77 20.50 -33.27
C GLN A 9 -58.20 21.15 -32.00
N ILE A 10 -58.95 22.06 -31.37
CA ILE A 10 -58.52 22.71 -30.11
C ILE A 10 -58.42 21.66 -29.00
N LYS A 11 -59.42 20.79 -28.84
CA LYS A 11 -59.39 19.72 -27.83
C LYS A 11 -58.22 18.76 -28.04
N GLU A 12 -57.92 18.39 -29.29
CA GLU A 12 -56.81 17.50 -29.62
C GLU A 12 -55.45 18.15 -29.33
N LYS A 13 -55.29 19.44 -29.69
CA LYS A 13 -54.09 20.24 -29.38
C LYS A 13 -53.91 20.42 -27.88
N ASP A 14 -54.99 20.68 -27.13
CA ASP A 14 -54.97 20.80 -25.67
C ASP A 14 -54.60 19.46 -25.00
N ALA A 15 -55.11 18.33 -25.52
CA ALA A 15 -54.74 17.00 -25.04
C ALA A 15 -53.26 16.70 -25.27
N GLN A 16 -52.74 16.99 -26.47
CA GLN A 16 -51.31 16.85 -26.78
C GLN A 16 -50.44 17.77 -25.92
N ALA A 17 -50.87 19.02 -25.69
CA ALA A 17 -50.14 19.95 -24.84
C ALA A 17 -50.06 19.45 -23.39
N LYS A 18 -51.18 18.94 -22.84
CA LYS A 18 -51.22 18.34 -21.50
C LYS A 18 -50.33 17.11 -21.38
N GLN A 19 -50.33 16.23 -22.39
CA GLN A 19 -49.47 15.06 -22.42
C GLN A 19 -47.98 15.46 -22.37
N LYS A 20 -47.57 16.38 -23.24
CA LYS A 20 -46.18 16.89 -23.25
C LYS A 20 -45.81 17.59 -21.94
N MET A 21 -46.74 18.33 -21.34
CA MET A 21 -46.51 18.97 -20.04
C MET A 21 -46.29 17.92 -18.92
N SER A 22 -47.03 16.82 -18.97
CA SER A 22 -46.84 15.70 -18.04
C SER A 22 -45.47 15.02 -18.23
N GLU A 23 -45.05 14.78 -19.47
CA GLU A 23 -43.74 14.20 -19.78
C GLU A 23 -42.60 15.12 -19.33
N ILE A 24 -42.70 16.44 -19.57
CA ILE A 24 -41.73 17.43 -19.08
C ILE A 24 -41.63 17.42 -17.56
N LYS A 25 -42.77 17.35 -16.87
CA LYS A 25 -42.78 17.33 -15.39
C LYS A 25 -42.07 16.09 -14.85
N LEU A 26 -42.29 14.93 -15.47
CA LEU A 26 -41.69 13.66 -15.07
C LEU A 26 -40.17 13.68 -15.30
N ASN A 27 -39.73 14.14 -16.48
CA ASN A 27 -38.32 14.32 -16.79
C ASN A 27 -37.62 15.33 -15.86
N MET A 28 -38.32 16.41 -15.48
CA MET A 28 -37.77 17.41 -14.56
C MET A 28 -37.60 16.87 -13.14
N GLN A 29 -38.53 16.02 -12.68
CA GLN A 29 -38.40 15.32 -11.40
C GLN A 29 -37.22 14.34 -11.42
N GLU A 30 -37.10 13.50 -12.46
CA GLU A 30 -35.98 12.57 -12.59
C GLU A 30 -34.62 13.28 -12.66
N ALA A 31 -34.53 14.37 -13.43
CA ALA A 31 -33.31 15.16 -13.53
C ALA A 31 -32.92 15.78 -12.18
N THR A 32 -33.91 16.25 -11.41
CA THR A 32 -33.68 16.81 -10.07
C THR A 32 -33.20 15.73 -9.10
N GLN A 33 -33.80 14.54 -9.14
CA GLN A 33 -33.38 13.42 -8.30
C GLN A 33 -31.95 12.97 -8.61
N LYS A 34 -31.62 12.75 -9.89
CA LYS A 34 -30.26 12.37 -10.32
C LYS A 34 -29.22 13.42 -9.93
N ARG A 35 -29.58 14.70 -9.99
CA ARG A 35 -28.70 15.79 -9.55
C ARG A 35 -28.43 15.72 -8.05
N SER A 36 -29.46 15.50 -7.23
CA SER A 36 -29.32 15.35 -5.77
C SER A 36 -28.42 14.17 -5.43
N GLU A 37 -28.64 13.02 -6.07
CA GLU A 37 -27.83 11.81 -5.86
C GLU A 37 -26.35 12.03 -6.27
N ALA A 38 -26.12 12.73 -7.38
CA ALA A 38 -24.77 13.08 -7.82
C ALA A 38 -24.06 14.06 -6.86
N GLU A 39 -24.79 15.04 -6.31
CA GLU A 39 -24.27 15.97 -5.32
C GLU A 39 -23.90 15.25 -4.01
N GLU A 40 -24.75 14.34 -3.51
CA GLU A 40 -24.45 13.51 -2.33
C GLU A 40 -23.23 12.61 -2.56
N LEU A 41 -23.15 11.94 -3.72
CA LEU A 41 -22.01 11.09 -4.05
C LEU A 41 -20.72 11.90 -4.14
N SER A 42 -20.77 13.09 -4.75
CA SER A 42 -19.63 14.00 -4.83
C SER A 42 -19.14 14.43 -3.45
N GLN A 43 -20.05 14.71 -2.52
CA GLN A 43 -19.69 15.04 -1.14
C GLN A 43 -19.02 13.85 -0.42
N LYS A 44 -19.58 12.64 -0.54
CA LYS A 44 -18.99 11.43 0.04
C LYS A 44 -17.59 11.14 -0.51
N LEU A 45 -17.41 11.31 -1.83
CA LEU A 45 -16.11 11.15 -2.47
C LEU A 45 -15.08 12.15 -1.94
N LYS A 46 -15.45 13.44 -1.79
CA LYS A 46 -14.54 14.46 -1.24
C LYS A 46 -14.06 14.13 0.17
N VAL A 47 -14.97 13.64 1.03
CA VAL A 47 -14.60 13.23 2.39
C VAL A 47 -13.65 12.04 2.36
N SER A 48 -13.99 11.00 1.59
CA SER A 48 -13.15 9.81 1.48
C SER A 48 -11.77 10.11 0.86
N GLU A 49 -11.71 11.03 -0.10
CA GLU A 49 -10.45 11.47 -0.69
C GLU A 49 -9.57 12.20 0.31
N ALA A 50 -10.14 13.08 1.15
CA ALA A 50 -9.42 13.76 2.21
C ALA A 50 -8.84 12.77 3.24
N GLU A 51 -9.63 11.79 3.70
CA GLU A 51 -9.16 10.75 4.62
C GLU A 51 -8.05 9.89 4.01
N MET A 52 -8.16 9.57 2.72
CA MET A 52 -7.15 8.80 2.00
C MET A 52 -5.85 9.59 1.86
N GLN A 53 -5.94 10.88 1.55
CA GLN A 53 -4.79 11.77 1.47
C GLN A 53 -4.07 11.89 2.82
N GLU A 54 -4.80 12.04 3.92
CA GLU A 54 -4.22 12.09 5.26
C GLU A 54 -3.48 10.79 5.60
N LYS A 55 -4.12 9.63 5.41
CA LYS A 55 -3.50 8.32 5.65
C LYS A 55 -2.26 8.12 4.78
N ARG A 56 -2.34 8.52 3.51
CA ARG A 56 -1.22 8.44 2.57
C ARG A 56 -0.05 9.32 3.03
N ALA A 57 -0.32 10.57 3.41
CA ALA A 57 0.71 11.48 3.89
C ALA A 57 1.42 10.93 5.13
N LYS A 58 0.68 10.32 6.07
CA LYS A 58 1.27 9.68 7.25
C LYS A 58 2.19 8.53 6.87
N VAL A 59 1.74 7.62 6.00
CA VAL A 59 2.55 6.48 5.54
C VAL A 59 3.78 6.94 4.76
N GLU A 60 3.63 7.94 3.89
CA GLU A 60 4.75 8.51 3.14
C GLU A 60 5.77 9.19 4.05
N SER A 61 5.33 9.85 5.13
CA SER A 61 6.23 10.43 6.15
C SER A 61 7.02 9.35 6.88
N GLU A 62 6.34 8.31 7.40
CA GLU A 62 6.99 7.20 8.12
C GLU A 62 7.99 6.46 7.20
N LEU A 63 7.62 6.30 5.92
CA LEU A 63 8.50 5.70 4.92
C LEU A 63 9.72 6.60 4.64
N ALA A 64 9.53 7.91 4.50
CA ALA A 64 10.60 8.86 4.23
C ALA A 64 11.65 8.91 5.34
N GLU A 65 11.26 8.65 6.59
CA GLU A 65 12.18 8.55 7.73
C GLU A 65 12.98 7.24 7.72
N CYS A 66 12.33 6.12 7.40
CA CYS A 66 12.95 4.79 7.43
C CYS A 66 13.83 4.49 6.22
N GLN A 67 13.43 4.99 5.04
CA GLN A 67 14.08 4.70 3.76
C GLN A 67 15.57 5.12 3.69
N PRO A 68 16.01 6.31 4.17
CA PRO A 68 17.42 6.66 4.14
C PRO A 68 18.27 5.75 5.02
N VAL A 69 17.75 5.34 6.19
CA VAL A 69 18.45 4.42 7.10
C VAL A 69 18.59 3.05 6.45
N LEU A 70 17.53 2.56 5.80
CA LEU A 70 17.55 1.29 5.09
C LEU A 70 18.56 1.30 3.93
N GLU A 71 18.57 2.34 3.10
CA GLU A 71 19.50 2.45 1.99
C GLU A 71 20.95 2.60 2.47
N ALA A 72 21.20 3.36 3.54
CA ALA A 72 22.52 3.45 4.16
C ALA A 72 22.98 2.08 4.69
N ALA A 73 22.10 1.31 5.34
CA ALA A 73 22.41 -0.03 5.82
C ALA A 73 22.73 -0.99 4.66
N LYS A 74 21.93 -0.98 3.58
CA LYS A 74 22.21 -1.77 2.37
C LYS A 74 23.56 -1.40 1.75
N LEU A 75 23.88 -0.12 1.64
CA LEU A 75 25.17 0.34 1.12
C LEU A 75 26.33 -0.15 1.99
N ALA A 76 26.18 -0.05 3.32
CA ALA A 76 27.18 -0.54 4.26
C ALA A 76 27.40 -2.06 4.11
N VAL A 77 26.33 -2.84 3.99
CA VAL A 77 26.40 -4.29 3.75
C VAL A 77 27.06 -4.60 2.41
N GLY A 78 26.71 -3.88 1.33
CA GLY A 78 27.31 -4.05 0.01
C GLY A 78 28.80 -3.73 -0.03
N ASN A 79 29.28 -2.86 0.85
CA ASN A 79 30.69 -2.49 0.98
C ASN A 79 31.51 -3.44 1.87
N ILE A 80 30.89 -4.49 2.45
CA ILE A 80 31.62 -5.49 3.24
C ILE A 80 32.58 -6.26 2.33
N LYS A 81 33.87 -6.16 2.63
CA LYS A 81 34.92 -6.89 1.92
C LYS A 81 34.96 -8.35 2.37
N LYS A 82 35.24 -9.26 1.43
CA LYS A 82 35.43 -10.69 1.73
C LYS A 82 36.53 -10.94 2.76
N ASP A 83 37.58 -10.12 2.75
CA ASP A 83 38.69 -10.24 3.70
C ASP A 83 38.24 -10.00 5.13
N ASN A 84 37.32 -9.07 5.37
CA ASN A 84 36.75 -8.80 6.69
C ASN A 84 35.95 -10.03 7.20
N LEU A 85 35.21 -10.69 6.32
CA LEU A 85 34.49 -11.93 6.66
C LEU A 85 35.46 -13.08 6.93
N ASN A 86 36.55 -13.17 6.17
CA ASN A 86 37.60 -14.17 6.39
C ASN A 86 38.31 -13.96 7.74
N GLU A 87 38.53 -12.72 8.15
CA GLU A 87 39.08 -12.38 9.47
C GLU A 87 38.16 -12.90 10.59
N ILE A 88 36.86 -12.61 10.52
CA ILE A 88 35.87 -13.09 11.50
C ILE A 88 35.86 -14.62 11.58
N ARG A 89 35.99 -15.32 10.43
CA ARG A 89 36.05 -16.79 10.38
C ARG A 89 37.29 -17.37 11.08
N SER A 90 38.40 -16.64 11.05
CA SER A 90 39.68 -17.08 11.63
C SER A 90 39.66 -17.10 13.16
N PHE A 91 38.70 -16.40 13.78
CA PHE A 91 38.56 -16.40 15.23
C PHE A 91 38.27 -17.80 15.77
N LYS A 92 39.07 -18.20 16.77
CA LYS A 92 38.85 -19.45 17.53
C LYS A 92 37.58 -19.33 18.37
N LEU A 93 37.37 -18.18 19.00
CA LEU A 93 36.20 -17.83 19.77
C LEU A 93 35.68 -16.47 19.30
N PRO A 94 34.38 -16.32 19.00
CA PRO A 94 33.84 -15.03 18.58
C PRO A 94 33.78 -14.08 19.79
N PRO A 95 34.21 -12.81 19.65
CA PRO A 95 33.83 -11.76 20.58
C PRO A 95 32.30 -11.71 20.75
N GLU A 96 31.84 -11.41 21.96
CA GLU A 96 30.41 -11.41 22.32
C GLU A 96 29.57 -10.55 21.38
N SER A 97 30.00 -9.31 21.13
CA SER A 97 29.32 -8.39 20.21
C SER A 97 29.19 -8.91 18.78
N ILE A 98 30.21 -9.63 18.28
CA ILE A 98 30.18 -10.22 16.94
C ILE A 98 29.23 -11.41 16.91
N ARG A 99 29.24 -12.22 17.98
CA ARG A 99 28.36 -13.37 18.12
C ARG A 99 26.90 -12.92 18.14
N ASP A 100 26.55 -11.95 18.97
CA ASP A 100 25.17 -11.50 19.15
C ASP A 100 24.58 -10.95 17.85
N VAL A 101 25.36 -10.12 17.13
CA VAL A 101 24.94 -9.57 15.84
C VAL A 101 24.73 -10.68 14.80
N LEU A 102 25.67 -11.62 14.66
CA LEU A 102 25.57 -12.69 13.67
C LEU A 102 24.48 -13.72 14.01
N GLU A 103 24.24 -13.96 15.30
CA GLU A 103 23.13 -14.78 15.78
C GLU A 103 21.79 -14.14 15.43
N GLY A 104 21.63 -12.83 15.66
CA GLY A 104 20.44 -12.10 15.24
C GLY A 104 20.19 -12.18 13.73
N VAL A 105 21.24 -12.00 12.92
CA VAL A 105 21.15 -12.11 11.45
C VAL A 105 20.69 -13.50 11.02
N LEU A 106 21.25 -14.57 11.59
CA LEU A 106 20.84 -15.94 11.28
C LEU A 106 19.36 -16.19 11.61
N ARG A 107 18.91 -15.75 12.79
CA ARG A 107 17.51 -15.89 13.21
C ARG A 107 16.57 -15.15 12.27
N LEU A 108 16.91 -13.92 11.89
CA LEU A 108 16.16 -13.14 10.90
C LEU A 108 16.08 -13.84 9.54
N MET A 109 17.15 -14.54 9.14
CA MET A 109 17.22 -15.33 7.90
C MET A 109 16.67 -16.75 8.06
N ASN A 110 15.86 -17.00 9.09
CA ASN A 110 15.19 -18.27 9.38
C ASN A 110 16.15 -19.46 9.60
N ASN A 111 17.40 -19.20 9.98
CA ASN A 111 18.33 -20.22 10.44
C ASN A 111 18.22 -20.37 11.96
N GLN A 112 17.72 -21.54 12.40
CA GLN A 112 17.52 -21.85 13.81
C GLN A 112 18.82 -22.28 14.52
N ASP A 113 19.81 -22.77 13.77
CA ASP A 113 21.12 -23.12 14.31
C ASP A 113 22.02 -21.89 14.39
N THR A 114 22.16 -21.35 15.60
CA THR A 114 22.99 -20.18 15.91
C THR A 114 24.36 -20.58 16.50
N SER A 115 24.75 -21.84 16.37
CA SER A 115 26.08 -22.29 16.80
C SER A 115 27.18 -21.55 16.03
N TRP A 116 28.35 -21.38 16.64
CA TRP A 116 29.49 -20.72 15.99
C TRP A 116 29.92 -21.44 14.70
N VAL A 117 29.73 -22.76 14.62
CA VAL A 117 29.99 -23.55 13.41
C VAL A 117 29.01 -23.15 12.30
N SER A 118 27.72 -23.03 12.61
CA SER A 118 26.69 -22.56 11.69
C SER A 118 26.96 -21.13 11.22
N ILE A 119 27.29 -20.22 12.15
CA ILE A 119 27.68 -18.84 11.83
C ILE A 119 28.85 -18.80 10.85
N LYS A 120 29.93 -19.55 11.11
CA LYS A 120 31.08 -19.63 10.19
C LYS A 120 30.70 -20.15 8.82
N ARG A 121 29.81 -21.15 8.76
CA ARG A 121 29.33 -21.72 7.50
C ARG A 121 28.52 -20.69 6.72
N PHE A 122 27.63 -19.97 7.38
CA PHE A 122 26.82 -18.92 6.76
C PHE A 122 27.68 -17.80 6.16
N ILE A 123 28.58 -17.21 6.94
CA ILE A 123 29.48 -16.14 6.44
C ILE A 123 30.54 -16.65 5.44
N SER A 124 30.72 -17.97 5.30
CA SER A 124 31.60 -18.56 4.29
C SER A 124 30.99 -18.59 2.90
N GLN A 125 29.67 -18.46 2.79
CA GLN A 125 28.98 -18.55 1.52
C GLN A 125 29.30 -17.30 0.67
N PRO A 126 29.68 -17.46 -0.60
CA PRO A 126 29.98 -16.33 -1.47
C PRO A 126 28.73 -15.47 -1.76
N SER A 127 27.54 -16.03 -1.60
CA SER A 127 26.24 -15.38 -1.77
C SER A 127 25.77 -14.61 -0.54
N VAL A 128 26.41 -14.74 0.63
CA VAL A 128 25.88 -14.25 1.90
C VAL A 128 25.52 -12.75 1.88
N ILE A 129 26.37 -11.92 1.26
CA ILE A 129 26.12 -10.48 1.13
C ILE A 129 24.89 -10.23 0.26
N GLN A 130 24.75 -10.96 -0.85
CA GLN A 130 23.60 -10.82 -1.74
C GLN A 130 22.31 -11.34 -1.09
N GLU A 131 22.38 -12.40 -0.29
CA GLU A 131 21.23 -12.91 0.45
C GLU A 131 20.74 -11.90 1.49
N ILE A 132 21.66 -11.23 2.21
CA ILE A 132 21.32 -10.15 3.16
C ILE A 132 20.74 -8.93 2.42
N LEU A 133 21.31 -8.53 1.28
CA LEU A 133 20.83 -7.38 0.50
C LEU A 133 19.42 -7.59 -0.09
N ASN A 134 19.12 -8.83 -0.48
CA ASN A 134 17.84 -9.20 -1.09
C ASN A 134 16.83 -9.74 -0.05
N PHE A 135 17.15 -9.64 1.23
CA PHE A 135 16.30 -10.13 2.31
C PHE A 135 14.95 -9.39 2.36
N ASP A 136 13.85 -10.14 2.36
CA ASP A 136 12.50 -9.60 2.46
C ASP A 136 12.03 -9.57 3.92
N ALA A 137 12.09 -8.39 4.53
CA ALA A 137 11.66 -8.17 5.92
C ALA A 137 10.17 -8.49 6.17
N ARG A 138 9.32 -8.58 5.13
CA ARG A 138 7.90 -8.94 5.27
C ARG A 138 7.71 -10.41 5.63
N GLN A 139 8.72 -11.25 5.44
CA GLN A 139 8.69 -12.67 5.80
C GLN A 139 8.97 -12.91 7.29
N ILE A 140 9.37 -11.88 8.05
CA ILE A 140 9.66 -12.01 9.48
C ILE A 140 8.34 -12.19 10.25
N THR A 141 8.20 -13.34 10.91
CA THR A 141 7.09 -13.59 11.83
C THR A 141 7.27 -12.79 13.13
N ARG A 142 6.16 -12.59 13.86
CA ARG A 142 6.19 -11.91 15.15
C ARG A 142 7.14 -12.58 16.14
N ASP A 143 7.12 -13.92 16.20
CA ASP A 143 7.98 -14.69 17.10
C ASP A 143 9.46 -14.48 16.79
N VAL A 144 9.84 -14.45 15.51
CA VAL A 144 11.22 -14.18 15.09
C VAL A 144 11.63 -12.76 15.48
N ARG A 145 10.74 -11.77 15.30
CA ARG A 145 11.00 -10.38 15.69
C ARG A 145 11.22 -10.24 17.20
N GLU A 146 10.39 -10.89 18.01
CA GLU A 146 10.53 -10.88 19.47
C GLU A 146 11.77 -11.64 19.95
N SER A 147 12.27 -12.61 19.17
CA SER A 147 13.48 -13.37 19.51
C SER A 147 14.81 -12.64 19.30
N VAL A 148 14.79 -11.49 18.60
CA VAL A 148 15.99 -10.70 18.24
C VAL A 148 15.97 -9.28 18.81
N LEU A 149 14.92 -8.92 19.56
CA LEU A 149 14.77 -7.66 20.31
C LEU A 149 15.10 -7.88 21.78
#